data_AF-A0A2V5U7H4-F1
#
_entry.id   AF-A0A2V5U7H4-F1
#
_cell.length_a   1.000
_cell.length_b   1.000
_cell.length_c   1.000
_cell.angle_alpha   90.00
_cell.angle_beta   90.00
_cell.angle_gamma   90.00
#
_symmetry.space_group_name_H-M   'P 1'
#
loop_
_entity.id
_entity.type
_entity.pdbx_description
1 polymer ?
#
loop_
_entity_poly.entity_id
_entity_poly.type
_entity_poly.pdbx_seq_one_letter_code
_entity_poly.pdbx_strand_id
1 'polypeptide(L)' 'TACHGKTGNGDGPDAADLGIHPAKLSDPAMREETDGGLFWKITVGKKPMPGYGTRLSPTDRWNVINYLRTLANR' A
#
# COMPACT_ATOMS: atom_id res chain seq x y z
N THR A 1 4.64 -6.53 -0.94
CA THR A 1 5.53 -7.30 -0.04
C THR A 1 6.93 -6.72 0.02
N ALA A 2 7.52 -6.30 -1.11
CA ALA A 2 8.87 -5.73 -1.19
C ALA A 2 9.16 -4.58 -0.20
N CYS A 3 8.31 -3.56 -0.12
CA CYS A 3 8.46 -2.47 0.85
C CYS A 3 7.52 -2.60 2.06
N HIS A 4 6.24 -2.91 1.84
CA HIS A 4 5.23 -2.93 2.92
C HIS A 4 5.18 -4.24 3.73
N GLY A 5 6.00 -5.24 3.39
CA GLY A 5 5.98 -6.54 4.06
C GLY A 5 4.81 -7.43 3.64
N LYS A 6 4.78 -8.66 4.17
CA LYS A 6 3.68 -9.63 3.95
C LYS A 6 2.47 -9.36 4.84
N THR A 7 2.70 -8.83 6.03
CA THR A 7 1.66 -8.49 7.01
C THR A 7 1.22 -7.03 6.92
N GLY A 8 1.82 -6.24 6.01
CA GLY A 8 1.55 -4.81 5.90
C GLY A 8 2.28 -3.97 6.94
N ASN A 9 3.28 -4.51 7.64
CA ASN A 9 3.96 -3.80 8.73
C ASN A 9 5.02 -2.79 8.27
N GLY A 10 5.25 -2.62 6.97
CA GLY A 10 6.34 -1.77 6.47
C GLY A 10 7.73 -2.40 6.61
N ASP A 11 7.78 -3.71 6.83
CA ASP A 11 8.95 -4.53 7.12
C ASP A 11 9.41 -5.37 5.91
N GLY A 12 9.13 -4.89 4.70
CA GLY A 12 9.62 -5.53 3.49
C GLY A 12 11.14 -5.40 3.33
N PRO A 13 11.82 -6.32 2.62
CA PRO A 13 13.27 -6.30 2.45
C PRO A 13 13.78 -4.96 1.87
N ASP A 14 13.02 -4.35 0.97
CA ASP A 14 13.39 -3.10 0.31
C ASP A 14 13.08 -1.87 1.18
N ALA A 15 12.41 -2.03 2.33
CA ALA A 15 12.05 -0.92 3.21
C ALA A 15 13.27 -0.29 3.88
N ALA A 16 14.31 -1.10 4.16
CA ALA A 16 15.53 -0.65 4.84
C ALA A 16 16.29 0.43 4.04
N ASP A 17 16.18 0.40 2.71
CA ASP A 17 16.94 1.27 1.80
C ASP A 17 16.23 2.60 1.49
N LEU A 18 14.99 2.80 1.96
CA LEU A 18 14.17 3.95 1.55
C LEU A 18 14.48 5.24 2.31
N GLY A 19 15.21 5.16 3.44
CA GLY A 19 15.43 6.28 4.36
C GLY A 19 14.16 6.81 5.05
N ILE A 20 12.99 6.28 4.69
CA ILE A 20 11.69 6.51 5.32
C ILE A 20 11.00 5.18 5.55
N HIS A 21 10.24 5.08 6.63
CA HIS A 21 9.47 3.88 6.90
C HIS A 21 8.18 3.86 6.06
N PRO A 22 7.92 2.81 5.27
CA PRO A 22 6.64 2.66 4.58
C PRO A 22 5.47 2.71 5.56
N ALA A 23 4.31 3.18 5.09
CA ALA A 23 3.10 3.16 5.90
C ALA A 23 2.78 1.73 6.37
N LYS A 24 2.40 1.62 7.64
CA LYS A 24 1.92 0.39 8.26
C LYS A 24 0.47 0.16 7.82
N LEU A 25 0.30 -0.67 6.80
CA LEU A 25 -0.99 -0.98 6.19
C LEU A 25 -1.90 -1.81 7.10
N SER A 26 -1.35 -2.43 8.14
CA SER A 26 -2.08 -3.10 9.21
C SER A 26 -2.56 -2.14 10.32
N ASP A 27 -2.21 -0.85 10.26
CA ASP A 27 -2.63 0.11 11.26
C ASP A 27 -4.15 0.37 11.19
N PRO A 28 -4.87 0.36 12.33
CA PRO A 28 -6.28 0.73 12.40
C PRO A 28 -6.65 2.05 11.71
N ALA A 29 -5.74 3.03 11.68
CA ALA A 29 -5.92 4.32 11.01
C ALA A 29 -6.11 4.19 9.49
N MET A 30 -5.65 3.08 8.88
CA MET A 30 -5.90 2.80 7.46
C MET A 30 -7.40 2.66 7.15
N ARG A 31 -8.26 2.46 8.15
CA ARG A 31 -9.72 2.43 7.99
C ARG A 31 -10.31 3.81 7.71
N GLU A 32 -9.63 4.88 8.13
CA GLU A 32 -10.07 6.26 7.90
C GLU A 32 -9.77 6.73 6.47
N GLU A 33 -8.81 6.08 5.82
CA GLU A 33 -8.50 6.33 4.42
C GLU A 33 -9.64 5.84 3.52
N THR A 34 -10.10 6.68 2.60
CA THR A 34 -11.13 6.30 1.64
C THR A 34 -10.57 5.37 0.57
N ASP A 35 -11.39 4.46 0.05
CA ASP A 35 -10.95 3.56 -1.03
C ASP A 35 -10.50 4.33 -2.28
N GLY A 36 -11.18 5.41 -2.63
CA GLY A 36 -10.77 6.29 -3.73
C GLY A 36 -9.41 6.96 -3.49
N GLY A 37 -9.14 7.38 -2.25
CA GLY A 37 -7.85 7.91 -1.84
C GLY A 37 -6.73 6.87 -1.96
N LEU A 38 -6.98 5.63 -1.54
CA LEU A 38 -6.05 4.52 -1.70
C LEU A 38 -5.82 4.18 -3.17
N PHE A 39 -6.88 4.15 -3.98
CA PHE A 39 -6.78 3.92 -5.42
C PHE A 39 -5.90 4.98 -6.09
N TRP A 40 -6.10 6.25 -5.76
CA TRP A 40 -5.26 7.35 -6.25
C TRP A 40 -3.80 7.18 -5.84
N LYS A 41 -3.52 6.90 -4.56
CA LYS A 41 -2.16 6.67 -4.03
C LYS A 41 -1.45 5.53 -4.76
N ILE A 42 -2.12 4.40 -5.00
CA ILE A 42 -1.58 3.27 -5.76
C ILE A 42 -1.34 3.67 -7.23
N THR A 43 -2.25 4.43 -7.81
CA THR A 43 -2.19 4.84 -9.22
C THR A 43 -1.00 5.74 -9.51
N VAL A 44 -0.87 6.81 -8.74
CA VAL A 44 0.11 7.88 -9.00
C VAL A 44 1.42 7.64 -8.26
N GLY A 45 1.35 7.03 -7.08
CA GLY A 45 2.50 6.92 -6.18
C GLY A 45 2.93 8.27 -5.61
N LYS A 46 3.94 8.23 -4.74
CA LYS A 46 4.64 9.39 -4.19
C LYS A 46 6.02 8.91 -3.77
N LYS A 47 7.08 9.59 -4.21
CA LYS A 47 8.45 9.18 -3.90
C LYS A 47 8.62 8.88 -2.40
N PRO A 48 9.19 7.72 -2.04
CA PRO A 48 9.85 6.73 -2.91
C PRO A 48 8.89 5.66 -3.49
N MET A 49 7.61 5.64 -3.11
CA MET A 49 6.63 4.69 -3.65
C MET A 49 6.35 4.99 -5.13
N PRO A 50 6.62 4.06 -6.06
CA PRO A 50 6.31 4.26 -7.47
C PRO A 50 4.79 4.24 -7.71
N GLY A 51 4.34 4.89 -8.78
CA GLY A 51 2.98 4.73 -9.28
C GLY A 51 2.82 3.37 -9.98
N TYR A 52 1.69 2.72 -9.76
CA TYR A 52 1.35 1.42 -10.34
C TYR A 52 0.27 1.52 -11.43
N GLY A 53 -0.20 2.72 -11.78
CA GLY A 53 -1.26 2.91 -12.78
C GLY A 53 -0.96 2.35 -14.17
N THR A 54 0.31 2.24 -14.56
CA THR A 54 0.76 1.63 -15.83
C THR A 54 1.16 0.15 -15.68
N ARG A 55 1.28 -0.34 -14.44
CA ARG A 55 1.73 -1.71 -14.13
C ARG A 55 0.59 -2.63 -13.73
N LEU A 56 -0.52 -2.08 -13.24
CA LEU A 56 -1.69 -2.79 -12.78
C LEU A 56 -2.93 -2.27 -13.48
N SER A 57 -3.82 -3.19 -13.87
CA SER A 57 -5.14 -2.82 -14.38
C SER A 57 -5.95 -2.08 -13.30
N PRO A 58 -7.00 -1.33 -13.66
CA PRO A 58 -7.94 -0.79 -12.68
C PRO A 58 -8.50 -1.87 -11.74
N THR A 59 -8.86 -3.04 -12.28
CA THR A 59 -9.36 -4.18 -11.51
C THR A 59 -8.33 -4.69 -10.51
N ASP A 60 -7.07 -4.86 -10.90
CA ASP A 60 -6.03 -5.33 -9.99
C ASP A 60 -5.76 -4.33 -8.86
N ARG A 61 -5.82 -3.02 -9.14
CA ARG A 61 -5.70 -1.99 -8.10
C ARG A 61 -6.84 -2.06 -7.10
N TRP A 62 -8.07 -2.31 -7.54
CA TRP A 62 -9.20 -2.55 -6.63
C TRP A 62 -9.02 -3.84 -5.81
N ASN A 63 -8.52 -4.92 -6.41
CA ASN A 63 -8.21 -6.16 -5.69
C ASN A 63 -7.11 -5.95 -4.65
N VAL A 64 -6.10 -5.13 -4.94
CA VAL A 64 -5.10 -4.72 -3.95
C VAL A 64 -5.77 -4.01 -2.78
N ILE A 65 -6.66 -3.04 -3.03
CA ILE A 65 -7.38 -2.34 -1.95
C ILE A 65 -8.21 -3.31 -1.11
N ASN A 66 -8.96 -4.22 -1.74
CA ASN A 66 -9.71 -5.25 -1.04
C ASN A 66 -8.81 -6.09 -0.12
N TYR A 67 -7.64 -6.50 -0.61
CA TYR A 67 -6.65 -7.19 0.20
C TYR A 67 -6.13 -6.33 1.36
N LEU A 68 -5.84 -5.04 1.13
CA LEU A 68 -5.41 -4.11 2.18
C LEU A 68 -6.46 -3.98 3.29
N ARG A 69 -7.75 -3.97 2.95
CA ARG A 69 -8.84 -3.97 3.95
C ARG A 69 -8.82 -5.20 4.84
N THR A 70 -8.35 -6.35 4.35
CA THR A 70 -8.18 -7.55 5.19
C THR A 70 -7.00 -7.45 6.16
N LEU A 71 -6.03 -6.56 5.92
CA LEU A 71 -4.87 -6.36 6.80
C LEU A 71 -5.17 -5.37 7.93
N ALA A 72 -5.92 -4.30 7.64
CA ALA A 72 -6.33 -3.31 8.65
C ALA A 72 -7.38 -3.84 9.66
N ASN A 73 -7.90 -5.05 9.43
CA ASN A 73 -8.83 -5.76 10.30
C ASN A 73 -8.17 -6.89 11.12
N ARG A 74 -6.84 -7.00 11.09
CA ARG A 74 -6.08 -8.01 11.86
C ARG A 74 -5.58 -7.48 13.19
#